data_AF-A0A966IMZ8-F1
#
_entry.id   AF-A0A966IMZ8-F1
#
_cell.length_a   1.000
_cell.length_b   1.000
_cell.length_c   1.000
_cell.angle_alpha   90.00
_cell.angle_beta   90.00
_cell.angle_gamma   90.00
#
_symmetry.space_group_name_H-M   'P 1'
#
loop_
_entity.id
_entity.type
_entity.pdbx_description
1 polymer ?
#
loop_
_entity_poly.entity_id
_entity_poly.type
_entity_poly.pdbx_seq_one_letter_code
_entity_poly.pdbx_strand_id
1 'polypeptide(L)' 'MGFYDKYILPKFLNCACGTKPINYQRDKIVPLAKGIVLDIGIGSGLNIPFYNKS' A
#
# COMPACT_ATOMS: atom_id res chain seq x y z
N MET A 1 -8.69 -19.15 -12.08
CA MET A 1 -7.93 -18.84 -10.84
C MET A 1 -6.86 -19.90 -10.67
N GLY A 2 -5.71 -19.71 -11.32
CA GLY A 2 -4.62 -20.68 -11.31
C GLY A 2 -3.85 -20.67 -9.99
N PHE A 3 -2.97 -21.65 -9.82
CA PHE A 3 -2.04 -21.70 -8.68
C PHE A 3 -1.21 -20.41 -8.54
N TYR A 4 -0.79 -19.85 -9.67
CA TYR A 4 -0.04 -18.58 -9.71
C TYR A 4 -0.84 -17.41 -9.12
N ASP A 5 -2.06 -17.17 -9.60
CA ASP A 5 -2.91 -16.06 -9.16
C ASP A 5 -3.24 -16.14 -7.67
N LYS A 6 -3.42 -17.36 -7.17
CA LYS A 6 -3.83 -17.60 -5.79
C LYS A 6 -2.68 -17.47 -4.79
N TYR A 7 -1.46 -17.88 -5.15
CA TYR A 7 -0.37 -18.04 -4.18
C TYR A 7 0.89 -17.21 -4.47
N ILE A 8 1.20 -16.95 -5.74
CA ILE A 8 2.46 -16.32 -6.15
C ILE A 8 2.24 -14.83 -6.41
N LEU A 9 1.26 -14.50 -7.24
CA LEU A 9 0.98 -13.13 -7.65
C LEU A 9 0.76 -12.17 -6.47
N PRO A 10 -0.02 -12.50 -5.41
CA PRO A 10 -0.26 -11.56 -4.32
C PRO A 10 1.01 -11.21 -3.54
N LYS A 11 1.89 -12.20 -3.33
CA LYS A 11 3.17 -12.00 -2.63
C LYS A 11 4.13 -11.16 -3.45
N PHE A 12 4.19 -11.42 -4.76
CA PHE A 12 5.01 -10.64 -5.67
C PHE A 12 4.55 -9.19 -5.76
N LEU A 13 3.23 -8.95 -5.93
CA LEU A 13 2.66 -7.61 -5.93
C LEU A 13 2.94 -6.87 -4.62
N ASN A 14 2.76 -7.52 -3.47
CA ASN A 14 3.09 -6.91 -2.19
C ASN A 14 4.57 -6.48 -2.10
N CYS A 15 5.48 -7.32 -2.59
CA CYS A 15 6.91 -7.01 -2.61
C CYS A 15 7.22 -5.82 -3.55
N ALA A 16 6.73 -5.88 -4.79
CA ALA A 16 6.95 -4.83 -5.79
C ALA A 16 6.36 -3.49 -5.35
N CYS A 17 5.12 -3.49 -4.86
CA CYS A 17 4.44 -2.30 -4.35
C CYS A 17 5.04 -1.78 -3.03
N GLY A 18 5.78 -2.61 -2.28
CA GLY A 18 6.46 -2.25 -1.02
C GLY A 18 7.91 -1.79 -1.19
N THR A 19 8.38 -1.60 -2.42
CA THR A 19 9.76 -1.18 -2.69
C THR A 19 10.08 0.22 -2.17
N LYS A 20 11.36 0.48 -1.88
CA LYS A 20 11.85 1.76 -1.34
C LYS A 20 11.39 3.00 -2.14
N PRO A 21 11.43 3.01 -3.49
CA PRO A 21 10.99 4.17 -4.25
C PRO A 21 9.50 4.49 -4.06
N ILE A 22 8.64 3.46 -4.00
CA ILE A 22 7.19 3.65 -3.80
C ILE A 22 6.91 4.12 -2.38
N ASN A 23 7.58 3.54 -1.38
CA ASN A 23 7.45 3.99 0.00
C ASN A 23 7.93 5.44 0.19
N TYR A 24 8.99 5.85 -0.50
CA TYR A 24 9.45 7.24 -0.50
C TYR A 24 8.41 8.21 -1.08
N GLN A 25 7.68 7.81 -2.13
CA GLN A 25 6.56 8.62 -2.62
C GLN A 25 5.42 8.65 -1.60
N ARG A 26 5.05 7.52 -0.99
CA ARG A 26 4.01 7.45 0.05
C ARG A 26 4.29 8.39 1.21
N ASP A 27 5.53 8.40 1.70
CA ASP A 27 5.96 9.28 2.78
C ASP A 27 5.75 10.77 2.48
N LYS A 28 5.86 11.15 1.20
CA LYS A 28 5.59 12.53 0.78
C LYS A 28 4.11 12.89 0.70
N ILE A 29 3.27 11.95 0.26
CA ILE A 29 1.88 12.26 -0.13
C ILE A 29 0.84 11.81 0.90
N VAL A 30 1.04 10.65 1.53
CA VAL A 30 0.03 10.02 2.40
C VAL A 30 -0.20 10.84 3.69
N PRO A 31 0.83 11.43 4.34
CA PRO A 31 0.62 12.29 5.50
C PRO A 31 -0.16 13.58 5.23
N LEU A 32 -0.33 13.96 3.96
CA LEU A 32 -1.09 15.16 3.58
C LEU A 32 -2.61 14.94 3.64
N ALA A 33 -3.07 13.70 3.68
CA ALA A 33 -4.48 13.36 3.86
C ALA A 33 -4.94 13.67 5.29
N LYS A 34 -6.04 14.43 5.45
CA LYS A 34 -6.58 14.87 6.74
C LYS A 34 -8.10 14.68 6.82
N GLY A 35 -8.62 14.57 8.03
CA GLY A 35 -10.05 14.36 8.28
C GLY A 35 -10.44 12.89 8.17
N ILE A 36 -11.62 12.61 7.60
CA ILE A 36 -12.09 11.23 7.37
C ILE A 36 -11.46 10.72 6.08
N VAL A 37 -10.52 9.78 6.18
CA VAL A 37 -9.78 9.24 5.03
C VAL A 37 -10.29 7.83 4.69
N LEU A 38 -10.61 7.61 3.41
CA LEU A 38 -10.98 6.31 2.85
C LEU A 38 -9.90 5.84 1.87
N ASP A 39 -9.28 4.69 2.15
CA ASP A 39 -8.33 4.04 1.23
C ASP A 39 -9.08 3.02 0.35
N ILE A 40 -9.28 3.35 -0.92
CA ILE A 40 -10.01 2.52 -1.88
C ILE A 40 -9.07 1.45 -2.44
N GLY A 41 -9.45 0.18 -2.33
CA GLY A 41 -8.63 -0.91 -2.85
C GLY A 41 -7.32 -1.09 -2.07
N ILE A 42 -7.40 -0.95 -0.75
CA ILE A 42 -6.27 -0.96 0.21
C ILE A 42 -5.25 -2.10 0.01
N GLY A 43 -5.67 -3.22 -0.58
CA GLY A 43 -4.80 -4.37 -0.84
C GLY A 43 -4.14 -4.85 0.43
N SER A 44 -2.81 -4.87 0.46
CA SER A 44 -2.01 -5.28 1.62
C SER A 44 -1.79 -4.17 2.67
N GLY A 45 -2.42 -3.02 2.54
CA GLY A 45 -2.37 -1.96 3.57
C GLY A 45 -1.06 -1.20 3.65
N LEU A 46 -0.29 -1.13 2.56
CA LEU A 46 1.03 -0.48 2.55
C LEU A 46 0.99 1.04 2.82
N ASN A 47 -0.16 1.69 2.66
CA ASN A 47 -0.33 3.12 2.96
C ASN A 47 -0.53 3.38 4.47
N ILE A 48 -1.00 2.37 5.23
CA ILE A 48 -1.39 2.51 6.65
C ILE A 48 -0.30 3.17 7.52
N PRO A 49 0.98 2.75 7.44
CA PRO A 49 2.03 3.33 8.28
C PRO A 49 2.32 4.81 8.00
N PHE A 50 1.89 5.32 6.85
CA PHE A 50 2.18 6.68 6.41
C PHE A 50 1.03 7.66 6.69
N TYR A 51 -0.13 7.18 7.15
CA TYR A 51 -1.19 8.08 7.62
C TYR A 51 -0.79 8.68 8.96
N ASN A 52 -1.01 10.00 9.10
CA ASN A 52 -0.74 10.69 10.36
C ASN A 52 -1.81 10.30 11.38
N LYS A 53 -1.40 9.82 12.56
CA LYS A 53 -2.33 9.39 13.63
C LYS A 53 -2.88 10.58 14.46
N SER A 54 -2.88 11.78 13.88
CA SER A 54 -3.26 13.02 14.56
C SER A 54 -4.77 13.12 14.80
#